data_AF-A0A353Y1X5-F1
#
_entry.id   AF-A0A353Y1X5-F1
#
_cell.length_a   1.000
_cell.length_b   1.000
_cell.length_c   1.000
_cell.angle_alpha   90.00
_cell.angle_beta   90.00
_cell.angle_gamma   90.00
#
_symmetry.space_group_name_H-M   'P 1'
#
loop_
_entity.id
_entity.type
_entity.pdbx_description
1 polymer ?
#
loop_
_entity_poly.entity_id
_entity_poly.type
_entity_poly.pdbx_seq_one_letter_code
_entity_poly.pdbx_strand_id
1 'polypeptide(L)'
;MAGMFGSDAGGPSNAAANAAFKKNLNKVYTWYTGGFIVFVVALAILEQLGLPRQWIGFIFLLATIGLYAGIGIMSRTTDAAEYYVAGRRVPAVYNGMATGADWMSAASFIGMAGTLYLSGYGGLAFIMGWTGGYCL
;
A
#
# COMPACT_ATOMS: atom_id res chain seq x y z
N MET A 1 34.88 -43.78 19.27
CA MET A 1 33.52 -44.22 18.90
C MET A 1 32.94 -43.14 17.99
N ALA A 2 32.79 -43.46 16.71
CA ALA A 2 32.54 -42.53 15.61
C ALA A 2 31.05 -42.28 15.39
N GLY A 3 30.70 -41.03 15.07
CA GLY A 3 29.59 -40.62 14.19
C GLY A 3 28.14 -40.93 14.60
N MET A 4 27.21 -40.27 13.90
CA MET A 4 25.76 -40.53 13.89
C MET A 4 25.06 -39.93 15.13
N PHE A 5 24.42 -38.76 15.09
CA PHE A 5 23.35 -38.37 14.18
C PHE A 5 23.37 -36.86 13.90
N GLY A 6 23.51 -36.51 12.62
CA GLY A 6 23.03 -35.22 12.14
C GLY A 6 21.51 -35.20 12.19
N SER A 7 20.95 -34.13 12.72
CA SER A 7 19.67 -33.63 12.29
C SER A 7 19.92 -32.29 11.62
N ASP A 8 20.14 -32.37 10.31
CA ASP A 8 19.76 -31.30 9.38
C ASP A 8 18.26 -31.02 9.57
N ALA A 9 17.92 -30.22 10.58
CA ALA A 9 16.61 -29.61 10.66
C ALA A 9 16.63 -28.41 9.70
N GLY A 10 16.52 -28.73 8.41
CA GLY A 10 16.44 -27.81 7.28
C GLY A 10 15.17 -26.94 7.34
N GLY A 11 15.15 -25.98 8.25
CA GLY A 11 14.35 -24.77 8.07
C GLY A 11 14.98 -23.94 6.95
N PRO A 12 14.19 -23.33 6.05
CA PRO A 12 14.75 -22.44 5.04
C PRO A 12 15.64 -21.41 5.74
N SER A 13 16.87 -21.21 5.24
CA SER A 13 17.75 -20.16 5.76
C SER A 13 16.95 -18.86 5.86
N ASN A 14 17.24 -18.00 6.85
CA ASN A 14 16.52 -16.72 7.00
C ASN A 14 16.44 -15.94 5.67
N ALA A 15 17.44 -16.10 4.79
CA ALA A 15 17.42 -15.58 3.42
C ALA A 15 16.36 -16.22 2.51
N ALA A 16 16.21 -17.55 2.50
CA ALA A 16 15.18 -18.25 1.73
C ALA A 16 13.76 -17.95 2.25
N ALA A 17 13.58 -17.84 3.57
CA ALA A 17 12.31 -17.44 4.19
C ALA A 17 11.93 -15.99 3.82
N ASN A 18 12.90 -15.07 3.82
CA ASN A 18 12.70 -13.68 3.39
C ASN A 18 12.43 -13.56 1.88
N ALA A 19 13.10 -14.36 1.04
CA ALA A 19 12.85 -14.41 -0.39
C ALA A 19 11.44 -14.94 -0.71
N ALA A 20 10.99 -15.99 -0.01
CA ALA A 20 9.64 -16.51 -0.13
C ALA A 20 8.58 -15.48 0.32
N PHE A 21 8.83 -14.76 1.43
CA PHE A 21 7.97 -13.67 1.89
C PHE A 21 7.86 -12.56 0.84
N LYS A 22 9.00 -12.09 0.29
CA LYS A 22 9.01 -11.08 -0.77
C LYS A 22 8.23 -11.54 -2.02
N LYS A 23 8.38 -12.79 -2.43
CA LYS A 23 7.64 -13.36 -3.57
C LYS A 23 6.12 -13.37 -3.31
N ASN A 24 5.70 -13.75 -2.11
CA ASN A 24 4.29 -13.70 -1.72
C ASN A 24 3.76 -12.27 -1.68
N LEU A 25 4.54 -11.33 -1.14
CA LEU A 25 4.18 -9.91 -1.10
C LEU A 25 4.00 -9.35 -2.51
N ASN A 26 4.96 -9.58 -3.41
CA ASN A 26 4.84 -9.21 -4.82
C ASN A 26 3.57 -9.78 -5.46
N LYS A 27 3.27 -11.06 -5.22
CA LYS A 27 2.05 -11.70 -5.77
C LYS A 27 0.77 -11.02 -5.28
N VAL A 28 0.67 -10.74 -3.98
CA VAL A 28 -0.49 -10.08 -3.38
C VAL A 28 -0.65 -8.67 -3.96
N TYR A 29 0.43 -7.89 -4.00
CA TYR A 29 0.41 -6.53 -4.56
C TYR A 29 0.04 -6.53 -6.04
N THR A 30 0.63 -7.41 -6.86
CA THR A 30 0.29 -7.51 -8.28
C THR A 30 -1.17 -7.89 -8.49
N TRP A 31 -1.71 -8.82 -7.69
CA TRP A 31 -3.12 -9.19 -7.76
C TRP A 31 -4.02 -8.01 -7.37
N TYR A 32 -3.67 -7.29 -6.31
CA TYR A 32 -4.41 -6.11 -5.85
C TYR A 32 -4.40 -4.97 -6.88
N THR A 33 -3.22 -4.63 -7.42
CA THR A 33 -3.09 -3.63 -8.49
C THR A 33 -3.86 -4.04 -9.74
N GLY A 34 -3.78 -5.31 -10.14
CA GLY A 34 -4.56 -5.84 -11.27
C GLY A 34 -6.07 -5.74 -11.02
N GLY A 35 -6.54 -6.16 -9.83
CA GLY A 35 -7.93 -6.05 -9.43
C GLY A 35 -8.44 -4.61 -9.41
N PHE A 36 -7.62 -3.67 -8.94
CA PHE A 36 -7.94 -2.24 -8.95
C PHE A 36 -8.04 -1.69 -10.38
N ILE A 37 -7.11 -2.04 -11.28
CA ILE A 37 -7.19 -1.63 -12.69
C ILE A 37 -8.46 -2.17 -13.34
N VAL A 38 -8.77 -3.45 -13.13
CA VAL A 38 -10.01 -4.07 -13.65
C VAL A 38 -11.25 -3.37 -13.10
N PHE A 39 -11.26 -3.04 -11.80
CA PHE A 39 -12.34 -2.29 -11.17
C PHE A 39 -12.55 -0.92 -11.81
N VAL A 40 -11.47 -0.16 -12.02
CA VAL A 40 -11.53 1.16 -12.69
C VAL A 40 -12.03 1.04 -14.12
N VAL A 41 -11.53 0.06 -14.89
CA VAL A 41 -11.99 -0.20 -16.27
C VAL A 41 -13.46 -0.59 -16.29
N ALA A 42 -13.92 -1.42 -15.35
CA ALA A 42 -15.32 -1.79 -15.25
C ALA A 42 -16.21 -0.56 -14.96
N LEU A 43 -15.80 0.34 -14.07
CA LEU A 43 -16.51 1.59 -13.81
C LEU A 43 -16.54 2.50 -15.05
N ALA A 44 -15.43 2.58 -15.80
CA ALA A 44 -15.38 3.35 -17.03
C ALA A 44 -16.32 2.79 -18.11
N ILE A 45 -16.45 1.46 -18.21
CA ILE A 45 -17.42 0.82 -19.10
C ILE A 45 -18.85 1.12 -18.62
N LEU A 46 -19.12 1.02 -17.32
CA LEU A 46 -20.43 1.36 -16.75
C LEU A 46 -20.82 2.82 -17.00
N GLU A 47 -19.85 3.74 -16.98
CA GLU A 47 -20.07 5.13 -17.40
C GLU A 47 -20.52 5.22 -18.87
N GLN A 48 -19.85 4.51 -19.77
CA GLN A 48 -20.22 4.49 -21.21
C GLN A 48 -21.59 3.86 -21.46
N LEU A 49 -22.00 2.91 -20.61
CA LEU A 49 -23.34 2.29 -20.65
C LEU A 49 -24.45 3.20 -20.09
N GLY A 50 -24.11 4.42 -19.67
CA GLY A 50 -25.08 5.44 -19.24
C GLY A 50 -25.35 5.46 -17.74
N LEU A 51 -24.52 4.80 -16.92
CA LEU A 51 -24.67 4.83 -15.46
C LEU A 51 -24.40 6.26 -14.94
N PRO A 52 -25.30 6.86 -14.14
CA PRO A 52 -25.13 8.25 -13.70
C PRO A 52 -23.86 8.43 -12.85
N ARG A 53 -23.13 9.53 -13.09
CA ARG A 53 -21.86 9.84 -12.40
C ARG A 53 -21.95 9.78 -10.87
N GLN A 54 -23.10 10.14 -10.30
CA GLN A 54 -23.34 10.05 -8.85
C GLN A 54 -23.20 8.61 -8.34
N TRP A 55 -23.78 7.65 -9.05
CA TRP A 55 -23.70 6.23 -8.70
C TRP A 55 -22.29 5.68 -8.87
N ILE A 56 -21.55 6.10 -9.90
CA ILE A 56 -20.12 5.76 -10.06
C ILE A 56 -19.32 6.23 -8.85
N GLY A 57 -19.55 7.47 -8.42
CA GLY A 57 -18.90 8.04 -7.23
C GLY A 57 -19.19 7.24 -5.96
N PHE A 58 -20.46 6.88 -5.72
CA PHE A 58 -20.82 6.05 -4.57
C PHE A 58 -20.20 4.65 -4.64
N ILE A 59 -20.20 3.99 -5.80
CA ILE A 59 -19.60 2.67 -5.97
C ILE A 59 -18.09 2.75 -5.71
N PHE A 60 -17.40 3.75 -6.26
CA PHE A 60 -15.97 3.94 -6.04
C PHE A 60 -15.64 4.17 -4.56
N LEU A 61 -16.39 5.06 -3.90
CA LEU A 61 -16.21 5.37 -2.49
C LEU A 61 -16.47 4.13 -1.60
N LEU A 62 -17.61 3.48 -1.76
CA LEU A 62 -17.98 2.34 -0.92
C LEU A 62 -17.08 1.13 -1.19
N ALA A 63 -16.66 0.91 -2.43
CA ALA A 63 -15.72 -0.16 -2.76
C ALA A 63 -14.36 0.06 -2.09
N THR A 64 -13.80 1.27 -2.14
CA THR A 64 -12.51 1.56 -1.50
C THR A 64 -12.56 1.45 0.02
N ILE A 65 -13.64 1.94 0.66
CA ILE A 65 -13.86 1.75 2.10
C ILE A 65 -14.00 0.27 2.45
N GLY A 66 -14.84 -0.46 1.72
CA GLY A 66 -15.08 -1.89 1.95
C GLY A 66 -13.83 -2.73 1.76
N LEU A 67 -13.00 -2.39 0.77
CA LEU A 67 -11.71 -3.02 0.52
C LEU A 67 -10.76 -2.84 1.71
N TYR A 68 -10.60 -1.62 2.22
CA TYR A 68 -9.75 -1.37 3.40
C TYR A 68 -10.29 -2.07 4.65
N ALA A 69 -11.60 -2.06 4.87
CA ALA A 69 -12.22 -2.79 5.98
C ALA A 69 -11.98 -4.30 5.86
N GLY A 70 -12.09 -4.86 4.65
CA GLY A 70 -11.81 -6.25 4.35
C GLY A 70 -10.35 -6.62 4.64
N ILE A 71 -9.40 -5.80 4.19
CA ILE A 71 -7.96 -5.99 4.47
C ILE A 71 -7.71 -5.97 5.98
N GLY A 72 -8.30 -5.01 6.71
CA GLY A 72 -8.17 -4.92 8.17
C GLY A 72 -8.73 -6.15 8.90
N ILE A 73 -9.87 -6.67 8.43
CA ILE A 73 -10.48 -7.89 8.99
C ILE A 73 -9.62 -9.13 8.76
N MET A 74 -9.05 -9.27 7.56
CA MET A 74 -8.19 -10.41 7.19
C MET A 74 -6.80 -10.34 7.82
N SER A 75 -6.31 -9.13 8.12
CA SER A 75 -4.95 -8.89 8.64
C SER A 75 -4.89 -8.80 10.17
N ARG A 76 -5.90 -9.30 10.88
CA ARG A 76 -5.94 -9.30 12.35
C ARG A 76 -4.81 -10.18 12.91
N THR A 77 -4.00 -9.62 13.80
CA THR A 77 -2.95 -10.33 14.55
C THR A 77 -3.02 -9.95 16.03
N THR A 78 -2.72 -10.90 16.91
CA THR A 78 -2.65 -10.70 18.37
C THR A 78 -1.20 -10.60 18.86
N ASP A 79 -0.22 -10.80 17.96
CA ASP A 79 1.20 -10.73 18.29
C ASP A 79 1.71 -9.28 18.17
N ALA A 80 2.29 -8.77 19.27
CA ALA A 80 2.83 -7.43 19.34
C ALA A 80 4.00 -7.20 18.36
N ALA A 81 4.86 -8.20 18.10
CA ALA A 81 5.99 -8.04 17.20
C ALA A 81 5.53 -7.95 15.72
N GLU A 82 4.50 -8.70 15.34
CA GLU A 82 3.89 -8.59 14.02
C GLU A 82 3.07 -7.30 13.88
N TYR A 83 2.42 -6.85 14.97
CA TYR A 83 1.63 -5.62 14.97
C TYR A 83 2.47 -4.34 14.89
N TYR A 84 3.55 -4.23 15.68
CA TYR A 84 4.33 -3.00 15.79
C TYR A 84 5.48 -2.88 14.78
N VAL A 85 6.14 -4.00 14.43
CA VAL A 85 7.32 -3.96 13.56
C VAL A 85 7.18 -4.83 12.31
N ALA A 86 6.00 -5.42 12.07
CA ALA A 86 5.74 -6.33 10.95
C ALA A 86 6.82 -7.42 10.83
N GLY A 87 7.29 -7.93 11.98
CA GLY A 87 8.37 -8.90 12.08
C GLY A 87 9.72 -8.44 11.51
N ARG A 88 9.88 -7.16 11.14
CA ARG A 88 11.04 -6.56 10.43
C ARG A 88 11.30 -7.20 9.06
N ARG A 89 10.28 -7.77 8.43
CA ARG A 89 10.39 -8.56 7.19
C ARG A 89 9.97 -7.80 5.93
N VAL A 90 9.35 -6.63 6.09
CA VAL A 90 8.85 -5.82 4.97
C VAL A 90 10.04 -5.18 4.21
N PRO A 91 10.17 -5.41 2.88
CA PRO A 91 11.24 -4.82 2.09
C PRO A 91 11.13 -3.29 1.99
N ALA A 92 12.28 -2.61 1.87
CA ALA A 92 12.38 -1.15 1.85
C ALA A 92 11.46 -0.46 0.82
N VAL A 93 11.28 -1.04 -0.37
CA VAL A 93 10.42 -0.46 -1.43
C VAL A 93 8.95 -0.40 -0.99
N TYR A 94 8.45 -1.44 -0.32
CA TYR A 94 7.07 -1.48 0.16
C TYR A 94 6.84 -0.51 1.31
N ASN A 95 7.81 -0.38 2.21
CA ASN A 95 7.78 0.65 3.26
C ASN A 95 7.78 2.05 2.65
N GLY A 96 8.63 2.31 1.64
CA GLY A 96 8.66 3.58 0.93
C GLY A 96 7.33 3.92 0.24
N MET A 97 6.67 2.95 -0.38
CA MET A 97 5.33 3.15 -0.96
C MET A 97 4.28 3.44 0.11
N ALA A 98 4.33 2.76 1.26
CA ALA A 98 3.41 3.01 2.38
C ALA A 98 3.62 4.41 2.98
N THR A 99 4.86 4.82 3.21
CA THR A 99 5.23 6.17 3.65
C THR A 99 4.81 7.23 2.64
N GLY A 100 4.99 6.97 1.34
CA GLY A 100 4.51 7.88 0.29
C GLY A 100 2.99 8.03 0.26
N ALA A 101 2.26 6.95 0.54
CA ALA A 101 0.80 6.98 0.65
C ALA A 101 0.33 7.74 1.90
N ASP A 102 1.01 7.57 3.04
CA ASP A 102 0.72 8.28 4.29
C ASP A 102 0.97 9.80 4.17
N TRP A 103 2.05 10.18 3.49
CA TRP A 103 2.33 11.58 3.17
C TRP A 103 1.17 12.26 2.41
N MET A 104 0.56 11.51 1.47
CA MET A 104 -0.53 11.97 0.63
C MET A 104 -1.90 11.76 1.30
N SER A 105 -2.20 12.61 2.29
CA SER A 105 -3.55 12.71 2.85
C SER A 105 -4.49 13.59 2.01
N ALA A 106 -5.80 13.46 2.20
CA ALA A 106 -6.78 14.36 1.55
C ALA A 106 -6.55 15.84 1.90
N ALA A 107 -6.15 16.11 3.14
CA ALA A 107 -5.78 17.46 3.58
C ALA A 107 -4.53 17.95 2.84
N SER A 108 -3.50 17.12 2.70
CA SER A 108 -2.28 17.44 1.93
C SER A 108 -2.62 17.74 0.47
N PHE A 109 -3.48 16.92 -0.15
CA PHE A 109 -3.88 17.08 -1.55
C PHE A 109 -4.62 18.40 -1.79
N ILE A 110 -5.67 18.67 -1.00
CA ILE A 110 -6.47 19.90 -1.14
C ILE A 110 -5.63 21.12 -0.74
N GLY A 111 -4.82 21.01 0.31
CA GLY A 111 -3.93 22.06 0.78
C GLY A 111 -2.92 22.47 -0.29
N MET A 112 -2.21 21.50 -0.88
CA MET A 112 -1.26 21.78 -1.96
C MET A 112 -1.94 22.36 -3.19
N ALA A 113 -3.10 21.84 -3.59
CA ALA A 113 -3.87 22.39 -4.70
C ALA A 113 -4.31 23.84 -4.44
N GLY A 114 -4.76 24.15 -3.22
CA GLY A 114 -5.13 25.50 -2.80
C GLY A 114 -3.94 26.46 -2.77
N THR A 115 -2.80 26.04 -2.21
CA THR A 115 -1.57 26.83 -2.20
C THR A 115 -1.06 27.10 -3.61
N LEU A 116 -1.06 26.11 -4.49
CA LEU A 116 -0.68 26.29 -5.90
C LEU A 116 -1.64 27.23 -6.64
N TYR A 117 -2.95 27.11 -6.39
CA TYR A 117 -3.96 27.98 -6.99
C TYR A 117 -3.73 29.45 -6.61
N LEU A 118 -3.36 29.74 -5.37
CA LEU A 118 -3.15 31.10 -4.87
C LEU A 118 -1.75 31.66 -5.16
N SER A 119 -0.71 30.83 -5.01
CA SER A 119 0.70 31.26 -5.04
C SER A 119 1.42 30.91 -6.36
N GLY A 120 0.75 30.20 -7.26
CA GLY A 120 1.31 29.78 -8.54
C GLY A 120 2.63 29.02 -8.38
N TYR A 121 3.60 29.32 -9.24
CA TYR A 121 4.93 28.68 -9.24
C TYR A 121 5.67 28.85 -7.88
N GLY A 122 5.42 29.94 -7.15
CA GLY A 122 6.01 30.17 -5.82
C GLY A 122 5.57 29.14 -4.77
N GLY A 123 4.38 28.56 -4.93
CA GLY A 123 3.88 27.48 -4.07
C GLY A 123 4.68 26.18 -4.18
N LEU A 124 5.45 25.98 -5.25
CA LEU A 124 6.30 24.80 -5.41
C LEU A 124 7.43 24.75 -4.38
N ALA A 125 7.92 25.91 -3.92
CA ALA A 125 8.93 25.95 -2.85
C ALA A 125 8.38 25.37 -1.53
N PHE A 126 7.11 25.65 -1.21
CA PHE A 126 6.43 25.06 -0.06
C PHE A 126 6.29 23.55 -0.22
N ILE A 127 5.89 23.06 -1.41
CA ILE A 127 5.76 21.63 -1.70
C ILE A 127 7.11 20.92 -1.58
N MET A 128 8.17 21.49 -2.15
CA MET A 128 9.53 20.93 -2.06
C MET A 128 10.04 20.91 -0.62
N GLY A 129 9.86 21.99 0.14
CA GLY A 129 10.25 22.06 1.55
C GLY A 129 9.47 21.09 2.43
N TRP A 130 8.16 20.99 2.22
CA TRP A 130 7.28 20.06 2.93
C TRP A 130 7.63 18.59 2.63
N THR A 131 7.87 18.26 1.36
CA THR A 131 8.27 16.90 0.94
C THR A 131 9.65 16.55 1.50
N GLY A 132 10.61 17.48 1.40
CA GLY A 132 11.96 17.28 1.93
C GLY A 132 11.97 17.11 3.45
N GLY A 133 11.13 17.85 4.17
CA GLY A 133 10.98 17.75 5.63
C GLY A 133 10.34 16.44 6.10
N TYR A 134 9.46 15.82 5.31
CA TYR A 134 8.87 14.52 5.65
C TYR A 134 9.83 13.33 5.45
N CYS A 135 10.88 13.52 4.64
CA CYS A 135 11.90 12.50 4.36
C CYS A 135 13.10 12.51 5.33
N LEU A 136 13.17 13.48 6.25
CA LEU A 136 14.26 13.67 7.23
C LEU A 136 13.84 13.18 8.63
#